data_AF-A0A7K2M2D9-F1
#
_entry.id   AF-A0A7K2M2D9-F1
#
_cell.length_a   1.000
_cell.length_b   1.000
_cell.length_c   1.000
_cell.angle_alpha   90.00
_cell.angle_beta   90.00
_cell.angle_gamma   90.00
#
_symmetry.space_group_name_H-M   'P 1'
#
loop_
_entity.id
_entity.type
_entity.pdbx_description
1 polymer ?
#
loop_
_entity_poly.entity_id
_entity_poly.type
_entity_poly.pdbx_seq_one_letter_code
_entity_poly.pdbx_strand_id
1 'polypeptide(L)' 'LSAVCRACSLLPVCGGGHHVHRYRADGSGFRNPSVYCPDLASLVRHVHRQVAADTARLRRLPPVPEACP' A
#
# COMPACT_ATOMS: atom_id res chain seq x y z
N LEU A 1 -9.59 -7.30 12.57
CA LEU A 1 -9.57 -6.40 11.40
C LEU A 1 -11.02 -6.03 11.01
N SER A 2 -11.27 -4.79 10.58
CA SER A 2 -12.62 -4.30 10.23
C SER A 2 -13.17 -4.96 8.96
N ALA A 3 -14.50 -4.92 8.77
CA ALA A 3 -15.14 -5.41 7.54
C ALA A 3 -14.70 -4.61 6.30
N VAL A 4 -14.55 -3.29 6.43
CA VAL A 4 -14.07 -2.38 5.37
C VAL A 4 -12.69 -2.81 4.88
N CYS A 5 -11.75 -3.08 5.79
CA CYS A 5 -10.42 -3.52 5.40
C CYS A 5 -10.44 -4.88 4.71
N ARG A 6 -11.27 -5.84 5.15
CA ARG A 6 -11.39 -7.17 4.54
C ARG A 6 -11.92 -7.14 3.10
N ALA A 7 -12.74 -6.15 2.77
CA ALA A 7 -13.24 -5.93 1.42
C ALA A 7 -12.34 -5.01 0.56
N CYS A 8 -11.27 -4.45 1.13
CA CYS A 8 -10.43 -3.46 0.47
C CYS A 8 -9.38 -4.13 -0.42
N SER A 9 -9.36 -3.79 -1.72
CA SER A 9 -8.35 -4.30 -2.67
C SER A 9 -6.92 -3.86 -2.35
N LEU A 10 -6.73 -2.81 -1.56
CA LEU A 10 -5.41 -2.34 -1.12
C LEU A 10 -4.90 -3.05 0.14
N LEU A 11 -5.71 -3.89 0.79
CA LEU A 11 -5.34 -4.59 2.02
C LEU A 11 -4.00 -5.36 1.92
N PRO A 12 -3.69 -6.08 0.82
CA PRO A 12 -2.41 -6.79 0.69
C PRO A 12 -1.18 -5.88 0.77
N VAL A 13 -1.34 -4.58 0.46
CA VAL A 13 -0.25 -3.59 0.49
C VAL A 13 -0.27 -2.78 1.77
N CYS A 14 -1.44 -2.30 2.22
CA CYS A 14 -1.52 -1.42 3.38
C CYS A 14 -1.59 -2.16 4.73
N GLY A 15 -1.88 -3.47 4.74
CA GLY A 15 -1.97 -4.29 5.95
C GLY A 15 -3.07 -3.88 6.94
N GLY A 16 -3.99 -3.00 6.54
CA GLY A 16 -4.98 -2.38 7.42
C GLY A 16 -4.45 -1.20 8.25
N GLY A 17 -3.27 -0.68 7.92
CA GLY A 17 -2.61 0.41 8.62
C GLY A 17 -2.11 0.02 10.02
N HIS A 18 -1.48 0.98 10.69
CA HIS A 18 -0.87 0.76 12.01
C HIS A 18 -1.90 0.32 13.06
N HIS A 19 -1.57 -0.68 13.88
CA HIS A 19 -2.50 -1.30 14.82
C HIS A 19 -3.15 -0.29 15.78
N VAL A 20 -2.33 0.59 16.39
CA VAL A 20 -2.78 1.60 17.35
C VAL A 20 -3.73 2.64 16.75
N HIS A 21 -3.62 2.92 15.45
CA HIS A 21 -4.47 3.88 14.73
C HIS A 21 -5.90 3.36 14.49
N ARG A 22 -6.25 2.18 15.00
CA ARG A 22 -7.56 1.54 14.83
C ARG A 22 -8.35 1.46 16.13
N TYR A 23 -7.76 1.85 17.25
CA TYR A 23 -8.44 1.77 18.54
C TYR A 23 -9.53 2.83 18.65
N ARG A 24 -10.71 2.42 19.11
CA ARG A 24 -11.78 3.32 19.56
C ARG A 24 -12.34 2.83 20.88
N ALA A 25 -12.68 3.78 21.76
CA ALA A 25 -13.22 3.50 23.09
C ALA A 25 -14.74 3.20 23.11
N ASP A 26 -15.40 3.20 21.96
CA ASP A 26 -16.85 2.98 21.77
C ASP A 26 -17.27 1.50 21.84
N GLY A 27 -16.40 0.61 22.30
CA GLY A 27 -16.62 -0.84 22.35
C GLY A 27 -16.21 -1.59 21.07
N SER A 28 -15.89 -0.91 19.97
CA SER A 28 -15.39 -1.55 18.75
C SER A 28 -13.90 -1.96 18.84
N GLY A 29 -13.15 -1.39 19.80
CA GLY A 29 -11.74 -1.70 20.05
C GLY A 29 -10.91 -1.49 18.78
N PHE A 30 -10.15 -2.51 18.37
CA PHE A 30 -9.28 -2.46 17.18
C PHE A 30 -9.97 -2.89 15.87
N ARG A 31 -11.31 -3.05 15.85
CA ARG A 31 -12.06 -3.51 14.68
C ARG A 31 -12.44 -2.36 13.73
N ASN A 32 -11.64 -1.29 13.69
CA ASN A 32 -11.83 -0.14 12.82
C ASN A 32 -10.76 -0.07 11.72
N PRO A 33 -11.01 0.62 10.59
CA PRO A 33 -9.94 1.03 9.71
C PRO A 33 -8.97 1.99 10.45
N SER A 34 -7.74 2.10 9.95
CA SER A 34 -6.81 3.12 10.43
C SER A 34 -7.37 4.52 10.14
N VAL A 35 -7.14 5.48 11.05
CA VAL A 35 -7.50 6.89 10.81
C VAL A 35 -6.84 7.48 9.55
N TYR A 36 -5.70 6.93 9.12
CA TYR A 36 -5.00 7.34 7.88
C TYR A 36 -5.38 6.50 6.66
N CYS A 37 -6.48 5.74 6.70
CA CYS A 37 -6.89 4.89 5.58
C CYS A 37 -7.03 5.67 4.24
N PRO A 38 -7.59 6.89 4.19
CA PRO A 38 -7.66 7.66 2.94
C PRO A 38 -6.27 8.03 2.40
N ASP A 39 -5.37 8.48 3.28
CA ASP A 39 -4.02 8.91 2.90
C ASP A 39 -3.16 7.74 2.45
N LEU A 40 -3.24 6.61 3.17
CA LEU A 40 -2.61 5.36 2.77
C LEU A 40 -3.10 4.91 1.39
N ALA A 41 -4.40 5.04 1.11
CA ALA A 41 -4.94 4.69 -0.20
C ALA A 41 -4.42 5.62 -1.31
N SER A 42 -4.29 6.91 -1.04
CA SER A 42 -3.70 7.89 -1.98
C SER A 42 -2.22 7.60 -2.24
N LEU A 43 -1.44 7.37 -1.17
CA LEU A 43 -0.02 7.07 -1.25
C LEU A 43 0.24 5.77 -2.01
N VAL A 44 -0.43 4.67 -1.64
CA VAL A 44 -0.26 3.36 -2.29
C VAL A 44 -0.56 3.45 -3.78
N ARG A 45 -1.64 4.12 -4.18
CA ARG A 45 -1.97 4.29 -5.61
C ARG A 45 -0.94 5.13 -6.36
N HIS A 46 -0.43 6.19 -5.73
CA HIS A 46 0.62 7.01 -6.32
C HIS A 46 1.91 6.21 -6.55
N VAL A 47 2.40 5.54 -5.50
CA VAL A 47 3.61 4.71 -5.57
C VAL A 47 3.43 3.59 -6.57
N HIS A 48 2.28 2.91 -6.57
CA HIS A 48 2.00 1.84 -7.55
C HIS A 48 2.10 2.35 -8.99
N ARG A 49 1.52 3.51 -9.32
CA ARG A 49 1.63 4.07 -10.68
C ARG A 49 3.08 4.33 -11.07
N GLN A 50 3.86 4.92 -10.17
CA GLN A 50 5.26 5.23 -10.43
C GLN A 50 6.09 3.95 -10.63
N VAL A 51 6.00 3.01 -9.69
CA VAL A 51 6.75 1.75 -9.76
C VAL A 51 6.34 0.93 -10.98
N ALA A 52 5.05 0.89 -11.33
CA ALA A 52 4.59 0.20 -12.53
C ALA A 52 5.17 0.82 -13.82
N ALA A 53 5.23 2.15 -13.90
CA ALA A 53 5.83 2.84 -15.04
C ALA A 53 7.33 2.57 -15.13
N ASP A 54 8.06 2.67 -14.01
CA ASP A 54 9.50 2.47 -13.96
C ASP A 54 9.88 1.03 -14.27
N THR A 55 9.19 0.06 -13.68
CA THR A 55 9.41 -1.37 -13.98
C THR A 55 9.07 -1.70 -15.43
N ALA A 56 8.01 -1.11 -16.01
CA ALA A 56 7.71 -1.29 -17.43
C ALA A 56 8.75 -0.64 -18.34
N ARG A 57 9.40 0.45 -17.91
CA ARG A 57 10.54 1.05 -18.63
C ARG A 57 11.77 0.15 -18.53
N LEU A 58 12.13 -0.31 -17.33
CA LEU A 58 13.28 -1.21 -17.11
C LEU A 58 13.17 -2.50 -17.92
N ARG A 59 11.97 -3.10 -18.00
CA ARG A 59 11.72 -4.30 -18.81
C ARG A 59 11.92 -4.10 -20.32
N ARG A 60 11.93 -2.85 -20.80
CA ARG A 60 12.18 -2.52 -22.21
C ARG A 60 13.62 -2.12 -22.48
N LEU A 61 14.38 -1.76 -21.45
CA LEU A 61 15.79 -1.42 -21.62
C LEU A 61 16.59 -2.69 -21.95
N PRO A 62 17.61 -2.60 -22.81
CA PRO A 62 18.55 -3.70 -22.97
C PRO A 62 19.23 -4.00 -21.62
N PRO A 63 19.65 -5.25 -21.37
CA PRO A 63 20.39 -5.58 -20.17
C PRO A 63 21.63 -4.70 -20.07
N VAL A 64 21.92 -4.23 -18.85
CA VAL A 64 23.15 -3.46 -18.60
C VAL A 64 24.33 -4.41 -18.85
N PRO A 65 25.32 -4.05 -19.69
CA PRO A 65 26.50 -4.88 -19.87
C PRO A 65 27.16 -5.14 -18.52
N GLU A 66 27.48 -6.40 -18.21
CA GLU A 66 28.06 -6.80 -16.92
C GLU A 66 29.49 -6.28 -16.70
N ALA A 67 30.09 -5.64 -17.72
CA ALA A 67 31.42 -5.04 -17.66
C ALA A 67 31.39 -3.54 -18.03
N CYS A 68 32.04 -2.74 -17.19
CA CYS A 68 32.53 -1.40 -17.54
C CYS A 68 33.83 -1.55 -18.34
N PRO A 69 34.08 -0.79 -19.42
CA PRO A 69 35.43 -0.71 -20.00
C PRO A 69 36.45 -0.17 -19.00
#